data_AF-A0A7S2XTX9-F1
#
_entry.id   AF-A0A7S2XTX9-F1
#
_cell.length_a   1.000
_cell.length_b   1.000
_cell.length_c   1.000
_cell.angle_alpha   90.00
_cell.angle_beta   90.00
_cell.angle_gamma   90.00
#
_symmetry.space_group_name_H-M   'P 1'
#
loop_
_entity.id
_entity.type
_entity.pdbx_description
1 polymer ?
#
loop_
_entity_poly.entity_id
_entity_poly.type
_entity_poly.pdbx_seq_one_letter_code
_entity_poly.pdbx_strand_id
1 'polypeptide(L)'
;CSQGSTWIDVQFLKTATDQLIECRRVLKYTYVFAYYLPATSPHRTLFEDHQENLEKFTEHLSELSEMPLDRMERTEVINFTRVTGRFLKSLLDWVAEGGANLNIGAQETKG
;
A
#
# COMPACT_ATOMS: atom_id res chain seq x y z
N CYS A 1 20.23 33.24 -10.33
CA CYS A 1 20.62 31.88 -9.93
C CYS A 1 19.35 31.08 -9.60
N SER A 2 18.96 30.16 -10.47
CA SER A 2 17.70 29.39 -10.44
C SER A 2 17.75 28.18 -9.50
N GLN A 3 18.23 28.37 -8.26
CA GLN A 3 18.27 27.29 -7.24
C GLN A 3 16.87 26.91 -6.73
N GLY A 4 15.84 27.74 -6.95
CA GLY A 4 14.47 27.48 -6.49
C GLY A 4 13.64 26.52 -7.35
N SER A 5 13.99 26.34 -8.63
CA SER A 5 13.23 25.51 -9.56
C SER A 5 13.47 24.02 -9.31
N THR A 6 14.73 23.62 -9.15
CA THR A 6 15.15 22.21 -9.06
C THR A 6 14.66 21.50 -7.80
N TRP A 7 14.56 22.21 -6.67
CA TRP A 7 14.10 21.60 -5.41
C TRP A 7 12.59 21.30 -5.43
N ILE A 8 11.77 22.24 -5.94
CA ILE A 8 10.34 22.00 -6.16
C ILE A 8 10.15 20.89 -7.19
N ASP A 9 11.05 20.83 -8.18
CA ASP A 9 10.96 19.85 -9.25
C ASP A 9 11.18 18.40 -8.81
N VAL A 10 11.79 18.13 -7.66
CA VAL A 10 12.03 16.75 -7.15
C VAL A 10 11.19 16.38 -5.93
N GLN A 11 10.45 17.33 -5.35
CA GLN A 11 9.64 17.08 -4.14
C GLN A 11 8.54 16.02 -4.37
N PHE A 12 8.03 15.92 -5.60
CA PHE A 12 7.03 14.90 -5.95
C PHE A 12 7.62 13.49 -5.89
N LEU A 13 8.88 13.31 -6.28
CA LEU A 13 9.59 12.03 -6.20
C LEU A 13 9.85 11.61 -4.76
N LYS A 14 10.19 12.57 -3.89
CA LYS A 14 10.28 12.28 -2.45
C LYS A 14 8.95 11.76 -1.92
N THR A 15 7.84 12.43 -2.25
CA THR A 15 6.50 12.01 -1.83
C THR A 15 6.14 10.62 -2.36
N ALA A 16 6.43 10.33 -3.63
CA ALA A 16 6.23 9.02 -4.24
C ALA A 16 7.05 7.93 -3.53
N THR A 17 8.31 8.23 -3.21
CA THR A 17 9.22 7.32 -2.49
C THR A 17 8.73 7.04 -1.08
N ASP A 18 8.32 8.08 -0.34
CA ASP A 18 7.75 7.93 1.01
C ASP A 18 6.48 7.05 0.96
N GLN A 19 5.62 7.25 -0.05
CA GLN A 19 4.44 6.41 -0.27
C GLN A 19 4.80 4.95 -0.58
N LEU A 20 5.80 4.71 -1.44
CA LEU A 20 6.29 3.35 -1.74
C LEU A 20 6.80 2.62 -0.50
N ILE A 21 7.55 3.33 0.37
CA ILE A 21 8.06 2.77 1.62
C ILE A 21 6.90 2.31 2.52
N GLU A 22 5.86 3.13 2.66
CA GLU A 22 4.68 2.78 3.46
C GLU A 22 3.93 1.59 2.86
N CYS A 23 3.71 1.56 1.54
CA CYS A 23 3.04 0.44 0.89
C CYS A 23 3.82 -0.87 1.09
N ARG A 24 5.14 -0.85 0.92
CA ARG A 24 6.02 -2.01 1.13
C ARG A 24 6.03 -2.49 2.58
N ARG A 25 5.96 -1.57 3.55
CA ARG A 25 5.82 -1.92 4.98
C ARG A 25 4.51 -2.63 5.22
N VAL A 26 3.40 -2.08 4.72
CA VAL A 26 2.08 -2.69 4.91
C VAL A 26 1.98 -4.02 4.18
N LEU A 27 2.46 -4.16 2.94
CA LEU A 27 2.51 -5.43 2.21
C LEU A 27 3.22 -6.53 3.02
N LYS A 28 4.32 -6.23 3.70
CA LYS A 28 4.98 -7.21 4.58
C LYS A 28 4.04 -7.69 5.69
N TYR A 29 3.31 -6.77 6.32
CA TYR A 29 2.34 -7.12 7.34
C TYR A 29 1.12 -7.85 6.77
N THR A 30 0.69 -7.57 5.53
CA THR A 30 -0.43 -8.28 4.91
C THR A 30 -0.11 -9.76 4.72
N TYR A 31 1.11 -10.13 4.32
CA TYR A 31 1.48 -11.55 4.23
C TYR A 31 1.45 -12.27 5.58
N VAL A 32 1.97 -11.62 6.63
CA VAL A 32 1.93 -12.18 8.00
C VAL A 32 0.47 -12.34 8.45
N PHE A 33 -0.36 -11.33 8.19
CA PHE A 33 -1.78 -11.36 8.53
C PHE A 33 -2.54 -12.46 7.77
N ALA A 34 -2.32 -12.58 6.45
CA ALA A 34 -2.92 -13.63 5.61
C ALA A 34 -2.57 -15.05 6.09
N TYR A 35 -1.35 -15.25 6.59
CA TYR A 35 -0.93 -16.55 7.13
C TYR A 35 -1.80 -17.01 8.31
N TYR A 36 -2.23 -16.08 9.17
CA TYR A 36 -3.06 -16.39 10.33
C TYR A 36 -4.57 -16.34 10.05
N LEU A 37 -5.00 -15.94 8.85
CA LEU A 37 -6.41 -15.98 8.46
C LEU A 37 -6.87 -17.43 8.22
N PRO A 38 -7.94 -17.89 8.89
CA PRO A 38 -8.50 -19.22 8.65
C PRO A 38 -8.87 -19.41 7.18
N ALA A 39 -8.51 -20.56 6.59
CA ALA A 39 -8.84 -20.88 5.20
C ALA A 39 -10.36 -20.91 4.92
N THR A 40 -11.17 -21.12 5.95
CA THR A 40 -12.63 -21.11 5.89
C THR A 40 -13.24 -19.71 6.01
N SER A 41 -12.43 -18.67 6.24
CA SER A 41 -12.92 -17.31 6.37
C SER A 41 -13.34 -16.76 5.01
N PRO A 42 -14.60 -16.31 4.82
CA PRO A 42 -15.02 -15.67 3.58
C PRO A 42 -14.27 -14.35 3.33
N HIS A 43 -13.65 -13.77 4.35
CA HIS A 43 -12.86 -12.55 4.26
C HIS A 43 -11.45 -12.78 3.72
N ARG A 44 -10.99 -14.04 3.64
CA ARG A 44 -9.63 -14.36 3.19
C ARG A 44 -9.44 -14.03 1.71
N THR A 45 -10.34 -14.49 0.84
CA THR A 45 -10.25 -14.20 -0.60
C THR A 45 -10.30 -12.70 -0.88
N LEU A 46 -11.21 -11.98 -0.21
CA LEU A 46 -11.30 -10.53 -0.34
C LEU A 46 -10.01 -9.85 0.11
N PHE A 47 -9.39 -10.32 1.21
CA PHE A 47 -8.12 -9.79 1.68
C PHE A 47 -6.97 -10.06 0.70
N GLU A 48 -6.89 -11.27 0.15
CA GLU A 48 -5.90 -11.68 -0.85
C GLU A 48 -6.05 -10.81 -2.13
N ASP A 49 -7.28 -10.54 -2.59
CA ASP A 49 -7.54 -9.64 -3.72
C ASP A 49 -7.07 -8.20 -3.42
N HIS A 50 -7.31 -7.70 -2.20
CA HIS A 50 -6.84 -6.37 -1.82
C HIS A 50 -5.30 -6.33 -1.73
N GLN A 51 -4.68 -7.39 -1.20
CA GLN A 51 -3.24 -7.52 -1.14
C GLN A 51 -2.62 -7.50 -2.55
N GLU A 52 -3.15 -8.28 -3.48
CA GLU A 52 -2.68 -8.32 -4.87
C GLU A 52 -2.81 -6.95 -5.55
N ASN A 53 -3.91 -6.25 -5.31
CA ASN A 53 -4.10 -4.90 -5.83
C ASN A 53 -3.11 -3.89 -5.22
N LEU A 54 -2.82 -3.98 -3.91
CA LEU A 54 -1.81 -3.14 -3.28
C LEU A 54 -0.42 -3.41 -3.89
N GLU A 55 -0.09 -4.67 -4.16
CA GLU A 55 1.17 -5.08 -4.80
C GLU A 55 1.27 -4.47 -6.21
N LYS A 56 0.24 -4.64 -7.04
CA LYS A 56 0.17 -4.03 -8.39
C LYS A 56 0.33 -2.51 -8.36
N PHE A 57 -0.36 -1.81 -7.46
CA PHE A 57 -0.23 -0.36 -7.32
C PHE A 57 1.12 0.08 -6.72
N THR A 58 1.79 -0.78 -5.97
CA THR A 58 3.13 -0.49 -5.43
C THR A 58 4.18 -0.65 -6.51
N GLU A 59 4.13 -1.75 -7.27
CA GLU A 59 5.10 -2.02 -8.34
C GLU A 59 4.99 -0.99 -9.46
N HIS A 60 3.78 -0.67 -9.92
CA HIS A 60 3.61 0.33 -10.97
C HIS A 60 4.05 1.74 -10.53
N LEU A 61 3.86 2.10 -9.24
CA LEU A 61 4.41 3.36 -8.72
C LEU A 61 5.95 3.35 -8.68
N SER A 62 6.55 2.19 -8.40
CA SER A 62 8.01 2.04 -8.40
C SER A 62 8.57 2.20 -9.81
N GLU A 63 7.96 1.53 -10.79
CA GLU A 63 8.32 1.64 -12.21
C GLU A 63 8.32 3.10 -12.67
N LEU A 64 7.22 3.83 -12.40
CA LEU A 64 7.09 5.25 -12.76
C LEU A 64 8.14 6.14 -12.06
N SER A 65 8.48 5.82 -10.81
CA SER A 65 9.41 6.63 -10.00
C SER A 65 10.88 6.35 -10.32
N GLU A 66 11.18 5.19 -10.94
CA GLU A 66 12.53 4.76 -11.32
C GLU A 66 12.86 5.10 -12.79
N MET A 67 11.90 5.65 -13.54
CA MET A 67 12.15 6.09 -14.91
C MET A 67 13.21 7.21 -14.98
N PRO A 68 14.00 7.28 -16.06
CA PRO A 68 14.85 8.43 -16.34
C PRO A 68 14.05 9.74 -16.36
N LEU A 69 14.60 10.82 -15.78
CA LEU A 69 13.91 12.10 -15.65
C LEU A 69 13.45 12.71 -16.99
N ASP A 70 14.13 12.40 -18.09
CA ASP A 70 13.77 12.85 -19.44
C ASP A 70 12.52 12.15 -20.01
N ARG A 71 12.12 11.02 -19.40
CA ARG A 71 10.96 10.21 -19.81
C ARG A 71 9.86 10.15 -18.76
N MET A 72 10.10 10.77 -17.61
CA MET A 72 9.21 10.70 -16.46
C MET A 72 8.10 11.74 -16.58
N GLU A 73 6.85 11.26 -16.57
CA GLU A 73 5.67 12.11 -16.54
C GLU A 73 5.30 12.47 -15.09
N ARG A 74 5.67 13.69 -14.66
CA ARG A 74 5.39 14.18 -13.28
C ARG A 74 3.94 13.98 -12.87
N THR A 75 3.00 14.32 -13.75
CA THR A 75 1.57 14.26 -13.46
C THR A 75 1.12 12.83 -13.18
N GLU A 76 1.69 11.86 -13.89
CA GLU A 76 1.40 10.45 -13.72
C GLU A 76 1.91 9.95 -12.37
N VAL A 77 3.18 10.23 -12.03
CA VAL A 77 3.77 9.87 -10.73
C VAL A 77 2.94 10.45 -9.57
N ILE A 78 2.55 11.72 -9.64
CA ILE A 78 1.73 12.37 -8.60
C ILE A 78 0.36 11.71 -8.49
N ASN A 79 -0.31 11.48 -9.61
CA ASN A 79 -1.64 10.86 -9.62
C ASN A 79 -1.59 9.45 -9.04
N PHE A 80 -0.60 8.66 -9.47
CA PHE A 80 -0.47 7.29 -9.06
C PHE A 80 -0.06 7.17 -7.59
N THR A 81 0.86 8.03 -7.11
CA THR A 81 1.16 8.19 -5.67
C THR A 81 -0.13 8.37 -4.85
N ARG A 82 -1.02 9.25 -5.32
CA ARG A 82 -2.29 9.55 -4.64
C ARG A 82 -3.27 8.38 -4.69
N VAL A 83 -3.35 7.66 -5.82
CA VAL A 83 -4.21 6.47 -5.98
C VAL A 83 -3.75 5.36 -5.05
N THR A 84 -2.45 5.02 -5.09
CA THR A 84 -1.84 4.00 -4.23
C THR A 84 -2.04 4.33 -2.76
N GLY A 85 -1.84 5.59 -2.35
CA GLY A 85 -2.08 6.02 -0.97
C GLY A 85 -3.53 5.92 -0.52
N ARG A 86 -4.50 6.25 -1.38
CA ARG A 86 -5.92 6.06 -1.06
C ARG A 86 -6.27 4.58 -0.92
N PHE A 87 -5.76 3.73 -1.80
CA PHE A 87 -6.02 2.31 -1.75
C PHE A 87 -5.44 1.69 -0.47
N LEU A 88 -4.18 2.02 -0.14
CA LEU A 88 -3.54 1.61 1.10
C LEU A 88 -4.38 1.98 2.33
N LYS A 89 -4.85 3.23 2.40
CA LYS A 89 -5.69 3.68 3.50
C LYS A 89 -7.00 2.90 3.56
N SER A 90 -7.68 2.71 2.43
CA SER A 90 -8.92 1.93 2.36
C SER A 90 -8.74 0.49 2.86
N LEU A 91 -7.60 -0.15 2.55
CA LEU A 91 -7.29 -1.48 3.06
C LEU A 91 -7.10 -1.47 4.58
N LEU A 92 -6.34 -0.51 5.10
CA LEU A 92 -6.11 -0.39 6.55
C LEU A 92 -7.40 -0.09 7.32
N ASP A 93 -8.24 0.80 6.79
CA ASP A 93 -9.54 1.13 7.36
C ASP A 93 -10.45 -0.13 7.36
N TRP A 94 -10.49 -0.88 6.26
CA TRP A 94 -11.24 -2.15 6.19
C TRP A 94 -10.78 -3.20 7.20
N VAL A 95 -9.46 -3.32 7.41
CA VAL A 95 -8.90 -4.21 8.44
C VAL A 95 -9.27 -3.71 9.84
N ALA A 96 -9.19 -2.40 10.09
CA ALA A 96 -9.47 -1.78 11.39
C ALA A 96 -10.96 -1.82 11.79
N GLU A 97 -11.87 -1.66 10.81
CA GLU A 97 -13.33 -1.76 11.01
C GLU A 97 -13.81 -3.19 11.25
N GLY A 98 -12.91 -4.18 11.24
CA GLY A 98 -13.25 -5.57 11.50
C GLY A 98 -13.84 -6.26 10.28
N GLY A 99 -13.45 -5.86 9.06
CA GLY A 99 -13.44 -6.77 7.90
C GLY A 99 -12.65 -8.05 8.19
N ALA A 100 -11.75 -7.96 9.18
CA ALA A 100 -11.10 -9.03 9.89
C ALA A 100 -11.57 -9.16 11.36
N ASN A 101 -12.89 -9.10 11.64
CA ASN A 101 -13.47 -9.55 12.92
C ASN A 101 -13.26 -11.06 13.04
N LEU A 102 -12.01 -11.40 13.26
CA LEU A 102 -11.55 -12.66 13.73
C LEU A 102 -11.98 -12.75 15.18
N ASN A 103 -12.70 -13.82 15.48
CA ASN A 103 -12.63 -14.51 16.77
C ASN A 103 -11.17 -14.94 17.09
N ILE A 104 -10.17 -14.05 17.04
CA ILE A 104 -8.88 -14.25 17.72
C ILE A 104 -9.10 -13.93 19.19
N GLY A 105 -9.88 -14.80 19.85
CA GLY A 105 -10.29 -14.61 21.24
C GLY A 105 -11.02 -15.79 21.87
N ALA A 106 -11.25 -16.90 21.16
CA ALA A 106 -11.94 -18.07 21.71
C ALA A 106 -11.10 -19.36 21.62
N GLN A 107 -9.86 -19.30 22.10
CA GLN A 107 -9.07 -20.50 22.44
C GLN A 107 -8.37 -20.35 23.80
N GLU A 108 -8.89 -19.57 24.75
CA GLU A 108 -8.53 -19.74 26.17
C GLU A 108 -9.73 -19.41 27.06
N THR A 109 -10.42 -20.45 27.56
CA THR A 109 -10.79 -20.65 28.98
C THR A 109 -11.84 -21.75 29.13
N LYS A 110 -11.66 -22.54 30.20
CA LYS A 110 -12.44 -23.69 30.71
C LYS A 110 -11.97 -25.02 30.11
N GLY A 111 -11.43 -25.96 30.87
CA GLY A 111 -11.45 -26.18 32.31
C GLY A 111 -11.39 -27.69 32.51
#